data_AF-A0A6P5ZSH6-F1
#
_entry.id   AF-A0A6P5ZSH6-F1
#
_cell.length_a   1.000
_cell.length_b   1.000
_cell.length_c   1.000
_cell.angle_alpha   90.00
_cell.angle_beta   90.00
_cell.angle_gamma   90.00
#
_symmetry.space_group_name_H-M   'P 1'
#
loop_
_entity.id
_entity.type
_entity.pdbx_description
1 polymer ?
#
loop_
_entity_poly.entity_id
_entity_poly.type
_entity_poly.pdbx_seq_one_letter_code
_entity_poly.pdbx_strand_id
1 'polypeptide(L)'
;MVLIEPHHTDEQEEATKATQSSKTTSDSTAAAASTDVNDGDAASDGFETASERDVSDNEEDDHAHDQQPPEQKGPDSYQDALNDEELKEKALAQANDAKMEGNKLFGNGQYEEALLQYEIALQVTAEIPSSVEIRSICYSNRAVCFLKLGKYEETIKECTKALELNPSYIKALVRRGEAHEKLEHFEEAIADMKKILELDPSNDQARKSIRRLEPLAAEKREKMKEEMIGKLKELGNSVLGRFGMSTDNFKAVKDPNTGSYSISFQR
;
A
#
# COMPACT_ATOMS: atom_id res chain seq x y z
N MET A 1 23.63 -65.31 50.28
CA MET A 1 22.40 -64.54 50.55
C MET A 1 21.38 -64.90 49.48
N VAL A 2 20.10 -64.94 49.83
CA VAL A 2 18.99 -65.34 48.94
C VAL A 2 18.07 -64.14 48.72
N LEU A 3 17.28 -64.14 47.65
CA LEU A 3 16.22 -63.15 47.39
C LEU A 3 15.17 -63.11 48.51
N ILE A 4 14.35 -62.05 48.54
CA ILE A 4 12.87 -62.07 48.54
C ILE A 4 12.34 -60.63 48.65
N GLU A 5 11.40 -60.24 47.77
CA GLU A 5 10.50 -59.10 47.96
C GLU A 5 9.22 -59.58 48.66
N PRO A 6 8.46 -58.70 49.34
CA PRO A 6 7.02 -58.68 49.03
C PRO A 6 6.34 -57.30 49.01
N HIS A 7 5.16 -57.31 48.38
CA HIS A 7 4.16 -56.25 48.22
C HIS A 7 3.10 -56.26 49.35
N HIS A 8 2.11 -55.32 49.31
CA HIS A 8 0.78 -55.36 49.97
C HIS A 8 0.71 -55.18 51.51
N THR A 9 -0.40 -54.78 52.19
CA THR A 9 -1.76 -54.19 51.86
C THR A 9 -2.34 -53.59 53.18
N ASP A 10 -3.31 -52.66 53.27
CA ASP A 10 -3.75 -51.56 52.37
C ASP A 10 -3.91 -50.22 53.15
N GLU A 11 -5.03 -49.69 53.71
CA GLU A 11 -6.48 -50.00 53.81
C GLU A 11 -7.23 -48.66 54.17
N GLN A 12 -8.59 -48.62 54.14
CA GLN A 12 -9.53 -47.55 54.61
C GLN A 12 -9.55 -46.21 53.82
N GLU A 13 -10.60 -45.76 53.11
CA GLU A 13 -12.08 -45.92 53.14
C GLU A 13 -12.86 -44.89 53.99
N GLU A 14 -13.40 -43.84 53.33
CA GLU A 14 -14.83 -43.46 53.28
C GLU A 14 -14.95 -42.20 52.35
N ALA A 15 -15.84 -42.18 51.35
CA ALA A 15 -17.23 -41.71 51.39
C ALA A 15 -17.37 -40.22 51.82
N THR A 16 -18.09 -39.34 51.10
CA THR A 16 -19.42 -39.54 50.51
C THR A 16 -19.68 -38.85 49.15
N LYS A 17 -20.35 -39.59 48.25
CA LYS A 17 -21.65 -39.26 47.60
C LYS A 17 -21.98 -37.77 47.31
N ALA A 18 -22.20 -37.36 46.05
CA ALA A 18 -23.45 -37.51 45.25
C ALA A 18 -24.28 -36.17 45.19
N THR A 19 -25.11 -35.84 44.19
CA THR A 19 -25.46 -36.52 42.92
C THR A 19 -26.09 -35.54 41.91
N GLN A 20 -25.69 -35.62 40.62
CA GLN A 20 -26.43 -35.24 39.38
C GLN A 20 -26.97 -33.77 39.27
N SER A 21 -27.32 -33.24 38.09
CA SER A 21 -27.59 -33.85 36.78
C SER A 21 -27.18 -32.97 35.58
N SER A 22 -27.37 -33.54 34.39
CA SER A 22 -27.22 -33.01 33.02
C SER A 22 -27.52 -31.51 32.80
N LYS A 23 -27.01 -30.83 31.75
CA LYS A 23 -27.04 -31.32 30.35
C LYS A 23 -26.07 -30.56 29.41
N THR A 24 -25.62 -31.30 28.39
CA THR A 24 -24.99 -30.89 27.11
C THR A 24 -24.99 -29.40 26.70
N THR A 25 -23.81 -28.92 26.28
CA THR A 25 -23.55 -28.59 24.86
C THR A 25 -22.06 -28.69 24.54
N SER A 26 -21.74 -28.85 23.26
CA SER A 26 -20.38 -28.81 22.71
C SER A 26 -19.99 -27.39 22.30
N ASP A 27 -18.71 -27.04 22.44
CA ASP A 27 -17.92 -26.74 21.25
C ASP A 27 -16.44 -27.10 21.48
N SER A 28 -15.65 -27.12 20.41
CA SER A 28 -14.21 -27.33 20.43
C SER A 28 -13.47 -26.06 19.99
N THR A 29 -12.34 -25.78 20.62
CA THR A 29 -11.21 -25.12 19.93
C THR A 29 -9.92 -25.39 20.72
N ALA A 30 -8.83 -25.60 19.99
CA ALA A 30 -7.53 -25.92 20.60
C ALA A 30 -6.73 -24.66 20.91
N ALA A 31 -5.91 -24.71 21.97
CA ALA A 31 -4.89 -23.69 22.22
C ALA A 31 -3.63 -23.96 21.40
N ALA A 32 -3.09 -22.93 20.73
CA ALA A 32 -1.68 -22.87 20.30
C ALA A 32 -1.26 -21.44 19.93
N ALA A 33 0.05 -21.18 20.02
CA ALA A 33 0.78 -20.13 19.30
C ALA A 33 0.30 -18.66 19.46
N SER A 34 0.65 -18.05 20.60
CA SER A 34 0.94 -16.61 20.63
C SER A 34 2.22 -16.32 19.85
N THR A 35 2.14 -15.57 18.75
CA THR A 35 3.30 -15.01 18.06
C THR A 35 3.36 -13.50 18.32
N ASP A 36 4.42 -13.02 18.97
CA ASP A 36 4.69 -11.59 19.12
C ASP A 36 4.76 -10.90 17.76
N VAL A 37 3.76 -10.08 17.45
CA VAL A 37 3.86 -9.05 16.41
C VAL A 37 4.47 -7.81 17.07
N ASN A 38 5.71 -7.52 16.70
CA ASN A 38 6.47 -6.41 17.26
C ASN A 38 5.99 -5.08 16.65
N ASP A 39 5.02 -4.42 17.32
CA ASP A 39 4.47 -3.10 16.97
C ASP A 39 5.54 -2.00 17.05
N GLY A 40 6.40 -1.93 16.04
CA GLY A 40 7.52 -1.00 15.93
C GLY A 40 7.18 0.26 15.16
N ASP A 41 7.24 1.41 15.85
CA ASP A 41 7.08 2.77 15.31
C ASP A 41 5.83 2.98 14.45
N ALA A 42 4.70 3.26 15.12
CA ALA A 42 3.54 3.88 14.48
C ALA A 42 3.91 5.28 13.94
N ALA A 43 4.36 5.32 12.68
CA ALA A 43 4.42 6.54 11.91
C ALA A 43 3.03 7.17 11.93
N SER A 44 2.94 8.42 12.40
CA SER A 44 1.66 9.09 12.61
C SER A 44 0.76 8.95 11.37
N ASP A 45 -0.45 8.38 11.57
CA ASP A 45 -1.55 8.33 10.59
C ASP A 45 -2.14 9.73 10.35
N GLY A 46 -1.27 10.73 10.20
CA GLY A 46 -1.58 12.15 10.15
C GLY A 46 -2.38 12.50 8.91
N PHE A 47 -3.71 12.42 9.06
CA PHE A 47 -4.67 13.11 8.23
C PHE A 47 -4.30 14.59 8.15
N GLU A 48 -4.62 15.21 7.03
CA GLU A 48 -4.31 16.62 6.83
C GLU A 48 -5.46 17.46 7.37
N THR A 49 -5.33 17.83 8.65
CA THR A 49 -5.75 19.16 9.09
C THR A 49 -5.15 20.14 8.09
N ALA A 50 -5.98 20.86 7.34
CA ALA A 50 -5.49 21.87 6.42
C ALA A 50 -4.75 22.93 7.24
N SER A 51 -3.42 22.98 7.13
CA SER A 51 -2.64 24.10 7.65
C SER A 51 -3.05 25.34 6.88
N GLU A 52 -3.59 26.32 7.59
CA GLU A 52 -3.95 27.63 7.06
C GLU A 52 -2.71 28.22 6.37
N ARG A 53 -2.78 28.35 5.04
CA ARG A 53 -1.94 29.30 4.31
C ARG A 53 -2.80 30.53 4.16
N ASP A 54 -2.46 31.56 4.93
CA ASP A 54 -3.10 32.87 4.82
C ASP A 54 -3.14 33.30 3.35
N VAL A 55 -4.31 33.76 2.92
CA VAL A 55 -4.42 34.51 1.67
C VAL A 55 -3.70 35.83 1.92
N SER A 56 -2.44 35.90 1.49
CA SER A 56 -1.66 37.14 1.62
C SER A 56 -2.28 38.20 0.73
N ASP A 57 -3.04 39.11 1.36
CA ASP A 57 -3.21 40.45 0.82
C ASP A 57 -1.83 40.99 0.42
N ASN A 58 -1.78 41.67 -0.72
CA ASN A 58 -0.66 42.51 -1.09
C ASN A 58 -1.20 43.59 -2.03
N GLU A 59 -1.23 44.83 -1.54
CA GLU A 59 -1.80 45.97 -2.25
C GLU A 59 -0.95 46.38 -3.46
N GLU A 60 -1.62 47.10 -4.36
CA GLU A 60 -1.17 47.92 -5.51
C GLU A 60 0.35 48.15 -5.70
N ASP A 61 0.83 47.93 -6.94
CA ASP A 61 1.94 48.68 -7.52
C ASP A 61 1.53 49.18 -8.92
N ASP A 62 1.77 50.46 -9.21
CA ASP A 62 1.14 51.20 -10.32
C ASP A 62 2.14 51.57 -11.41
N HIS A 63 2.08 50.88 -12.57
CA HIS A 63 2.82 51.24 -13.77
C HIS A 63 1.94 51.17 -15.04
N ALA A 64 1.33 52.30 -15.37
CA ALA A 64 0.59 52.51 -16.60
C ALA A 64 1.48 52.45 -17.88
N HIS A 65 1.02 51.74 -18.91
CA HIS A 65 1.47 51.99 -20.29
C HIS A 65 0.40 51.74 -21.37
N ASP A 66 -0.07 52.86 -21.92
CA ASP A 66 -0.67 53.11 -23.25
C ASP A 66 -1.43 52.00 -24.03
N GLN A 67 -2.76 52.03 -23.89
CA GLN A 67 -3.78 51.94 -24.95
C GLN A 67 -3.63 50.95 -26.12
N GLN A 68 -4.43 49.88 -26.08
CA GLN A 68 -5.30 49.52 -27.21
C GLN A 68 -6.76 49.48 -26.74
N PRO A 69 -7.74 49.90 -27.56
CA PRO A 69 -9.15 49.89 -27.16
C PRO A 69 -9.69 48.44 -27.13
N PRO A 70 -10.37 48.01 -26.05
CA PRO A 70 -10.92 46.66 -25.98
C PRO A 70 -12.14 46.49 -26.91
N GLU A 71 -12.25 45.31 -27.52
CA GLU A 71 -13.48 44.93 -28.22
C GLU A 71 -14.66 44.84 -27.25
N GLN A 72 -15.82 45.35 -27.66
CA GLN A 72 -16.99 45.48 -26.79
C GLN A 72 -17.65 44.11 -26.53
N LYS A 73 -17.20 43.40 -25.49
CA LYS A 73 -18.03 42.42 -24.80
C LYS A 73 -19.05 43.16 -23.93
N GLY A 74 -20.32 42.77 -24.03
CA GLY A 74 -21.42 43.40 -23.30
C GLY A 74 -21.32 43.22 -21.78
N PRO A 75 -22.05 44.03 -20.98
CA PRO A 75 -21.97 44.01 -19.52
C PRO A 75 -22.27 42.62 -18.92
N ASP A 76 -23.23 41.90 -19.50
CA ASP A 76 -23.64 40.55 -19.11
C ASP A 76 -22.44 39.58 -19.07
N SER A 77 -21.50 39.72 -20.01
CA SER A 77 -20.30 38.86 -20.13
C SER A 77 -19.35 38.94 -18.92
N TYR A 78 -19.47 39.96 -18.07
CA TYR A 78 -18.67 40.09 -16.85
C TYR A 78 -19.41 39.53 -15.63
N GLN A 79 -20.74 39.63 -15.60
CA GLN A 79 -21.56 39.11 -14.49
C GLN A 79 -21.68 37.59 -14.56
N ASP A 80 -21.85 37.00 -15.75
CA ASP A 80 -21.84 35.54 -15.91
C ASP A 80 -20.49 34.91 -15.47
N ALA A 81 -19.37 35.55 -15.80
CA ALA A 81 -18.04 35.09 -15.42
C ALA A 81 -17.77 35.17 -13.90
N LEU A 82 -18.32 36.18 -13.22
CA LEU A 82 -18.27 36.29 -11.75
C LEU A 82 -19.12 35.20 -11.08
N ASN A 83 -20.32 34.93 -11.61
CA ASN A 83 -21.21 33.88 -11.11
C ASN A 83 -20.56 32.48 -11.21
N ASP A 84 -19.84 32.21 -12.31
CA ASP A 84 -19.08 30.97 -12.51
C ASP A 84 -17.93 30.80 -11.51
N GLU A 85 -17.22 31.88 -11.14
CA GLU A 85 -16.11 31.80 -10.19
C GLU A 85 -16.61 31.63 -8.74
N GLU A 86 -17.65 32.36 -8.35
CA GLU A 86 -18.36 32.15 -7.08
C GLU A 86 -18.87 30.70 -6.94
N LEU A 87 -19.32 30.08 -8.03
CA LEU A 87 -19.80 28.69 -8.03
C LEU A 87 -18.66 27.69 -7.81
N LYS A 88 -17.48 27.93 -8.42
CA LYS A 88 -16.26 27.13 -8.18
C LYS A 88 -15.78 27.26 -6.75
N GLU A 89 -15.78 28.47 -6.18
CA GLU A 89 -15.40 28.71 -4.78
C GLU A 89 -16.31 27.94 -3.81
N LYS A 90 -17.63 28.02 -4.00
CA LYS A 90 -18.63 27.28 -3.20
C LYS A 90 -18.44 25.75 -3.33
N ALA A 91 -18.11 25.25 -4.52
CA ALA A 91 -17.78 23.85 -4.74
C ALA A 91 -16.46 23.43 -4.04
N LEU A 92 -15.42 24.27 -4.09
CA LEU A 92 -14.15 24.03 -3.38
C LEU A 92 -14.34 24.05 -1.85
N ALA A 93 -15.20 24.92 -1.32
CA ALA A 93 -15.60 24.91 0.09
C ALA A 93 -16.32 23.59 0.45
N GLN A 94 -17.36 23.21 -0.29
CA GLN A 94 -18.10 21.97 -0.08
C GLN A 94 -17.19 20.71 -0.14
N ALA A 95 -16.22 20.69 -1.05
CA ALA A 95 -15.26 19.59 -1.14
C ALA A 95 -14.27 19.56 0.03
N ASN A 96 -13.88 20.72 0.58
CA ASN A 96 -13.08 20.81 1.80
C ASN A 96 -13.87 20.34 3.03
N ASP A 97 -15.15 20.72 3.16
CA ASP A 97 -16.03 20.26 4.24
C ASP A 97 -16.20 18.73 4.23
N ALA A 98 -16.49 18.16 3.05
CA ALA A 98 -16.57 16.70 2.87
C ALA A 98 -15.24 16.01 3.21
N LYS A 99 -14.10 16.54 2.74
CA LYS A 99 -12.75 16.06 3.12
C LYS A 99 -12.53 16.10 4.64
N MET A 100 -12.98 17.15 5.33
CA MET A 100 -12.80 17.29 6.78
C MET A 100 -13.70 16.37 7.60
N GLU A 101 -14.95 16.14 7.18
CA GLU A 101 -15.80 15.11 7.79
C GLU A 101 -15.26 13.70 7.53
N GLY A 102 -14.70 13.45 6.34
CA GLY A 102 -13.96 12.21 6.03
C GLY A 102 -12.76 11.99 6.94
N ASN A 103 -11.95 13.02 7.20
CA ASN A 103 -10.83 12.97 8.15
C ASN A 103 -11.32 12.60 9.57
N LYS A 104 -12.45 13.17 10.01
CA LYS A 104 -13.08 12.93 11.31
C LYS A 104 -13.64 11.52 11.44
N LEU A 105 -14.32 11.01 10.40
CA LEU A 105 -14.80 9.62 10.35
C LEU A 105 -13.62 8.63 10.37
N PHE A 106 -12.54 8.89 9.62
CA PHE A 106 -11.32 8.10 9.68
C PHE A 106 -10.71 8.07 11.10
N GLY A 107 -10.67 9.22 11.79
CA GLY A 107 -10.23 9.31 13.19
C GLY A 107 -11.11 8.53 14.18
N ASN A 108 -12.38 8.28 13.85
CA ASN A 108 -13.28 7.42 14.61
C ASN A 108 -13.16 5.92 14.24
N GLY A 109 -12.32 5.56 13.25
CA GLY A 109 -12.25 4.20 12.69
C GLY A 109 -13.38 3.86 11.70
N GLN A 110 -14.20 4.83 11.30
CA GLN A 110 -15.30 4.68 10.34
C GLN A 110 -14.80 4.79 8.90
N TYR A 111 -14.01 3.81 8.47
CA TYR A 111 -13.26 3.86 7.21
C TYR A 111 -14.17 3.82 5.96
N GLU A 112 -15.22 3.00 5.97
CA GLU A 112 -16.24 2.95 4.91
C GLU A 112 -16.97 4.30 4.76
N GLU A 113 -17.40 4.94 5.86
CA GLU A 113 -18.05 6.25 5.80
C GLU A 113 -17.09 7.37 5.41
N ALA A 114 -15.82 7.29 5.83
CA ALA A 114 -14.78 8.21 5.38
C ALA A 114 -14.54 8.11 3.87
N LEU A 115 -14.51 6.89 3.30
CA LEU A 115 -14.39 6.67 1.85
C LEU A 115 -15.51 7.37 1.06
N LEU A 116 -16.74 7.37 1.58
CA LEU A 116 -17.88 8.06 0.98
C LEU A 116 -17.73 9.59 1.01
N GLN A 117 -17.23 10.16 2.12
CA GLN A 117 -17.00 11.61 2.19
C GLN A 117 -15.87 12.07 1.26
N TYR A 118 -14.79 11.30 1.13
CA TYR A 118 -13.74 11.60 0.15
C TYR A 118 -14.22 11.39 -1.30
N GLU A 119 -15.16 10.46 -1.55
CA GLU A 119 -15.82 10.31 -2.87
C GLU A 119 -16.61 11.57 -3.22
N ILE A 120 -17.41 12.11 -2.29
CA ILE A 120 -18.15 13.37 -2.47
C ILE A 120 -17.20 14.53 -2.79
N ALA A 121 -16.10 14.67 -2.04
CA ALA A 121 -15.09 15.70 -2.29
C ALA A 121 -14.47 15.58 -3.70
N LEU A 122 -14.18 14.36 -4.17
CA LEU A 122 -13.65 14.10 -5.51
C LEU A 122 -14.67 14.39 -6.63
N GLN A 123 -15.95 14.05 -6.42
CA GLN A 123 -17.01 14.29 -7.40
C GLN A 123 -17.29 15.79 -7.58
N VAL A 124 -17.34 16.55 -6.48
CA VAL A 124 -17.52 18.02 -6.52
C VAL A 124 -16.32 18.73 -7.18
N THR A 125 -15.12 18.14 -7.13
CA THR A 125 -13.89 18.73 -7.70
C THR A 125 -13.48 18.19 -9.07
N ALA A 126 -14.21 17.21 -9.63
CA ALA A 126 -13.82 16.51 -10.86
C ALA A 126 -13.50 17.45 -12.04
N GLU A 127 -14.37 18.42 -12.29
CA GLU A 127 -14.28 19.37 -13.41
C GLU A 127 -13.57 20.69 -13.05
N ILE A 128 -13.03 20.84 -11.83
CA ILE A 128 -12.39 22.09 -11.37
C ILE A 128 -10.87 21.98 -11.54
N PRO A 129 -10.21 22.70 -12.48
CA PRO A 129 -8.78 22.49 -12.75
C PRO A 129 -7.86 22.88 -11.59
N SER A 130 -8.23 23.90 -10.80
CA SER A 130 -7.48 24.35 -9.62
C SER A 130 -7.52 23.37 -8.44
N SER A 131 -8.41 22.38 -8.45
CA SER A 131 -8.62 21.46 -7.32
C SER A 131 -7.58 20.33 -7.19
N VAL A 132 -6.52 20.32 -8.00
CA VAL A 132 -5.51 19.24 -8.07
C VAL A 132 -4.94 18.87 -6.70
N GLU A 133 -4.66 19.86 -5.84
CA GLU A 133 -4.17 19.63 -4.47
C GLU A 133 -5.22 18.87 -3.63
N ILE A 134 -6.46 19.37 -3.54
CA ILE A 134 -7.56 18.71 -2.81
C ILE A 134 -7.77 17.28 -3.32
N ARG A 135 -7.80 17.07 -4.65
CA ARG A 135 -8.00 15.74 -5.24
C ARG A 135 -6.84 14.79 -4.89
N SER A 136 -5.59 15.26 -4.91
CA SER A 136 -4.44 14.44 -4.51
C SER A 136 -4.51 14.01 -3.03
N ILE A 137 -4.97 14.91 -2.15
CA ILE A 137 -5.18 14.65 -0.72
C ILE A 137 -6.32 13.65 -0.51
N CYS A 138 -7.47 13.84 -1.19
CA CYS A 138 -8.61 12.94 -1.09
C CYS A 138 -8.29 11.52 -1.59
N TYR A 139 -7.56 11.36 -2.70
CA TYR A 139 -7.10 10.03 -3.13
C TYR A 139 -6.12 9.39 -2.13
N SER A 140 -5.16 10.16 -1.60
CA SER A 140 -4.24 9.66 -0.57
C SER A 140 -4.96 9.25 0.72
N ASN A 141 -6.01 9.99 1.12
CA ASN A 141 -6.78 9.68 2.33
C ASN A 141 -7.73 8.48 2.12
N ARG A 142 -8.28 8.29 0.92
CA ARG A 142 -8.96 7.03 0.55
C ARG A 142 -8.01 5.85 0.58
N ALA A 143 -6.77 6.03 0.12
CA ALA A 143 -5.77 4.99 0.16
C ALA A 143 -5.46 4.52 1.60
N VAL A 144 -5.37 5.42 2.59
CA VAL A 144 -5.20 4.98 4.00
C VAL A 144 -6.45 4.30 4.57
N CYS A 145 -7.67 4.69 4.17
CA CYS A 145 -8.86 3.89 4.50
C CYS A 145 -8.75 2.46 3.96
N PHE A 146 -8.40 2.30 2.68
CA PHE A 146 -8.19 0.97 2.07
C PHE A 146 -7.07 0.19 2.77
N LEU A 147 -5.98 0.84 3.17
CA LEU A 147 -4.87 0.24 3.90
C LEU A 147 -5.30 -0.29 5.29
N LYS A 148 -6.05 0.50 6.07
CA LYS A 148 -6.62 0.06 7.36
C LYS A 148 -7.66 -1.06 7.20
N LEU A 149 -8.29 -1.16 6.03
CA LEU A 149 -9.22 -2.23 5.65
C LEU A 149 -8.52 -3.45 5.00
N GLY A 150 -7.19 -3.48 4.92
CA GLY A 150 -6.42 -4.58 4.33
C GLY A 150 -6.56 -4.73 2.81
N LYS A 151 -7.08 -3.71 2.12
CA LYS A 151 -7.35 -3.69 0.67
C LYS A 151 -6.15 -3.06 -0.05
N TYR A 152 -5.07 -3.82 -0.17
CA TYR A 152 -3.77 -3.29 -0.62
C TYR A 152 -3.75 -2.91 -2.11
N GLU A 153 -4.43 -3.66 -2.98
CA GLU A 153 -4.60 -3.34 -4.39
C GLU A 153 -5.36 -2.03 -4.60
N GLU A 154 -6.42 -1.77 -3.82
CA GLU A 154 -7.13 -0.49 -3.79
C GLU A 154 -6.24 0.64 -3.27
N THR A 155 -5.44 0.36 -2.23
CA THR A 155 -4.46 1.32 -1.70
C THR A 155 -3.46 1.76 -2.77
N ILE A 156 -2.93 0.82 -3.57
CA ILE A 156 -2.00 1.11 -4.66
C ILE A 156 -2.68 1.93 -5.77
N LYS A 157 -3.93 1.60 -6.14
CA LYS A 157 -4.71 2.34 -7.15
C LYS A 157 -4.94 3.80 -6.72
N GLU A 158 -5.43 4.02 -5.50
CA GLU A 158 -5.72 5.37 -5.02
C GLU A 158 -4.43 6.19 -4.75
N CYS A 159 -3.37 5.58 -4.20
CA CYS A 159 -2.08 6.28 -4.08
C CYS A 159 -1.51 6.66 -5.46
N THR A 160 -1.69 5.83 -6.48
CA THR A 160 -1.19 6.14 -7.83
C THR A 160 -1.92 7.33 -8.42
N LYS A 161 -3.25 7.45 -8.27
CA LYS A 161 -4.01 8.66 -8.64
C LYS A 161 -3.53 9.90 -7.87
N ALA A 162 -3.23 9.75 -6.57
CA ALA A 162 -2.68 10.85 -5.76
C ALA A 162 -1.31 11.32 -6.29
N LEU A 163 -0.48 10.40 -6.78
CA LEU A 163 0.86 10.68 -7.31
C LEU A 163 0.86 11.13 -8.79
N GLU A 164 -0.16 10.77 -9.57
CA GLU A 164 -0.42 11.34 -10.90
C GLU A 164 -0.76 12.83 -10.80
N LEU A 165 -1.48 13.23 -9.75
CA LEU A 165 -1.80 14.63 -9.45
C LEU A 165 -0.67 15.38 -8.74
N ASN A 166 0.04 14.72 -7.82
CA ASN A 166 1.14 15.29 -7.05
C ASN A 166 2.32 14.30 -6.89
N PRO A 167 3.28 14.27 -7.84
CA PRO A 167 4.40 13.33 -7.83
C PRO A 167 5.39 13.47 -6.66
N SER A 168 5.30 14.54 -5.86
CA SER A 168 6.13 14.76 -4.66
C SER A 168 5.42 14.41 -3.35
N TYR A 169 4.20 13.84 -3.40
CA TYR A 169 3.41 13.60 -2.20
C TYR A 169 3.91 12.40 -1.37
N ILE A 170 4.85 12.68 -0.46
CA ILE A 170 5.54 11.67 0.38
C ILE A 170 4.56 10.72 1.09
N LYS A 171 3.40 11.19 1.59
CA LYS A 171 2.42 10.31 2.24
C LYS A 171 1.84 9.25 1.31
N ALA A 172 1.59 9.60 0.04
CA ALA A 172 1.13 8.64 -0.96
C ALA A 172 2.23 7.64 -1.34
N LEU A 173 3.50 8.07 -1.41
CA LEU A 173 4.64 7.15 -1.59
C LEU A 173 4.79 6.18 -0.41
N VAL A 174 4.63 6.65 0.84
CA VAL A 174 4.67 5.80 2.04
C VAL A 174 3.54 4.76 2.00
N ARG A 175 2.29 5.21 1.80
CA ARG A 175 1.09 4.36 1.77
C ARG A 175 1.15 3.33 0.63
N ARG A 176 1.68 3.71 -0.54
CA ARG A 176 1.86 2.79 -1.68
C ARG A 176 2.99 1.80 -1.45
N GLY A 177 4.13 2.25 -0.93
CA GLY A 177 5.25 1.38 -0.58
C GLY A 177 4.89 0.33 0.48
N GLU A 178 4.11 0.70 1.49
CA GLU A 178 3.57 -0.27 2.45
C GLU A 178 2.62 -1.27 1.78
N ALA A 179 1.67 -0.81 0.97
CA ALA A 179 0.75 -1.71 0.27
C ALA A 179 1.46 -2.66 -0.71
N HIS A 180 2.52 -2.20 -1.38
CA HIS A 180 3.40 -3.06 -2.18
C HIS A 180 4.11 -4.10 -1.30
N GLU A 181 4.68 -3.72 -0.15
CA GLU A 181 5.29 -4.65 0.80
C GLU A 181 4.32 -5.72 1.30
N LYS A 182 3.06 -5.35 1.63
CA LYS A 182 2.02 -6.27 2.10
C LYS A 182 1.59 -7.29 1.04
N LEU A 183 1.79 -6.98 -0.24
CA LEU A 183 1.61 -7.87 -1.40
C LEU A 183 2.93 -8.51 -1.87
N GLU A 184 4.01 -8.38 -1.08
CA GLU A 184 5.36 -8.82 -1.42
C GLU A 184 5.90 -8.28 -2.77
N HIS A 185 5.43 -7.12 -3.23
CA HIS A 185 5.94 -6.37 -4.39
C HIS A 185 7.17 -5.57 -3.95
N PHE A 186 8.24 -6.28 -3.55
CA PHE A 186 9.37 -5.69 -2.84
C PHE A 186 10.19 -4.72 -3.70
N GLU A 187 10.40 -5.02 -4.99
CA GLU A 187 11.03 -4.12 -5.95
C GLU A 187 10.30 -2.77 -6.08
N GLU A 188 8.96 -2.79 -6.16
CA GLU A 188 8.10 -1.60 -6.24
C GLU A 188 8.10 -0.81 -4.92
N ALA A 189 8.02 -1.49 -3.77
CA ALA A 189 8.15 -0.87 -2.45
C ALA A 189 9.50 -0.17 -2.28
N ILE A 190 10.59 -0.80 -2.73
CA ILE A 190 11.94 -0.20 -2.75
C ILE A 190 11.99 1.03 -3.67
N ALA A 191 11.28 1.02 -4.80
CA ALA A 191 11.22 2.17 -5.71
C ALA A 191 10.52 3.38 -5.07
N ASP A 192 9.38 3.18 -4.41
CA ASP A 192 8.69 4.25 -3.68
C ASP A 192 9.53 4.79 -2.51
N MET A 193 10.20 3.92 -1.74
CA MET A 193 11.12 4.37 -0.69
C MET A 193 12.32 5.14 -1.26
N LYS A 194 12.85 4.75 -2.42
CA LYS A 194 13.92 5.50 -3.11
C LYS A 194 13.42 6.86 -3.58
N LYS A 195 12.17 6.95 -4.07
CA LYS A 195 11.54 8.23 -4.43
C LYS A 195 11.37 9.16 -3.23
N ILE A 196 11.06 8.64 -2.04
CA ILE A 196 11.06 9.44 -0.80
C ILE A 196 12.45 10.00 -0.53
N LEU A 197 13.53 9.23 -0.71
CA LEU A 197 14.90 9.71 -0.49
C LEU A 197 15.41 10.71 -1.55
N GLU A 198 14.77 10.80 -2.72
CA GLU A 198 15.02 11.89 -3.67
C GLU A 198 14.37 13.22 -3.22
N LEU A 199 13.28 13.16 -2.46
CA LEU A 199 12.51 14.32 -2.00
C LEU A 199 12.97 14.80 -0.60
N ASP A 200 13.19 13.85 0.30
CA ASP A 200 13.75 14.01 1.64
C ASP A 200 14.93 13.03 1.82
N PRO A 201 16.17 13.45 1.48
CA PRO A 201 17.35 12.62 1.68
C PRO A 201 17.63 12.28 3.15
N SER A 202 16.99 12.94 4.11
CA SER A 202 17.13 12.71 5.55
C SER A 202 16.19 11.64 6.11
N ASN A 203 15.27 11.11 5.29
CA ASN A 203 14.22 10.20 5.73
C ASN A 203 14.74 8.82 6.23
N ASP A 204 15.05 8.72 7.52
CA ASP A 204 15.59 7.48 8.10
C ASP A 204 14.62 6.29 8.01
N GLN A 205 13.30 6.51 7.94
CA GLN A 205 12.34 5.42 7.75
C GLN A 205 12.43 4.81 6.35
N ALA A 206 12.51 5.61 5.29
CA ALA A 206 12.74 5.10 3.94
C ALA A 206 14.11 4.37 3.83
N ARG A 207 15.16 4.88 4.49
CA ARG A 207 16.47 4.18 4.58
C ARG A 207 16.36 2.82 5.29
N LYS A 208 15.64 2.73 6.42
CA LYS A 208 15.38 1.47 7.15
C LYS A 208 14.62 0.49 6.25
N SER A 209 13.54 0.93 5.60
CA SER A 209 12.72 0.09 4.72
C SER A 209 13.51 -0.48 3.55
N ILE A 210 14.30 0.32 2.83
CA ILE A 210 15.14 -0.18 1.73
C ILE A 210 16.08 -1.30 2.22
N ARG A 211 16.81 -1.09 3.33
CA ARG A 211 17.73 -2.10 3.88
C ARG A 211 17.03 -3.41 4.30
N ARG A 212 15.77 -3.34 4.71
CA ARG A 212 14.94 -4.51 5.09
C ARG A 212 14.37 -5.23 3.88
N LEU A 213 13.99 -4.49 2.84
CA LEU A 213 13.34 -5.02 1.63
C LEU A 213 14.34 -5.55 0.60
N GLU A 214 15.55 -4.99 0.49
CA GLU A 214 16.56 -5.42 -0.48
C GLU A 214 16.91 -6.93 -0.43
N PRO A 215 17.09 -7.59 0.73
CA PRO A 215 17.27 -9.05 0.77
C PRO A 215 16.01 -9.83 0.36
N LEU A 216 14.82 -9.35 0.73
CA LEU A 216 13.54 -10.02 0.40
C LEU A 216 13.24 -9.96 -1.10
N ALA A 217 13.51 -8.82 -1.74
CA ALA A 217 13.48 -8.67 -3.20
C ALA A 217 14.49 -9.62 -3.88
N ALA A 218 15.73 -9.70 -3.35
CA ALA A 218 16.74 -10.61 -3.89
C ALA A 218 16.33 -12.09 -3.80
N GLU A 219 15.80 -12.53 -2.67
CA GLU A 219 15.29 -13.89 -2.45
C GLU A 219 14.10 -14.20 -3.36
N LYS A 220 13.08 -13.32 -3.40
CA LYS A 220 11.89 -13.49 -4.24
C LYS A 220 12.26 -13.57 -5.73
N ARG A 221 13.19 -12.72 -6.19
CA ARG A 221 13.72 -12.73 -7.56
C ARG A 221 14.52 -13.99 -7.87
N GLU A 222 15.32 -14.51 -6.93
CA GLU A 222 16.04 -15.77 -7.10
C GLU A 222 15.08 -16.94 -7.23
N LYS A 223 14.09 -17.06 -6.32
CA LYS A 223 13.04 -18.07 -6.37
C LYS A 223 12.25 -18.03 -7.69
N MET A 224 11.80 -16.85 -8.11
CA MET A 224 11.10 -16.69 -9.39
C MET A 224 11.96 -17.10 -10.59
N LYS A 225 13.26 -16.78 -10.58
CA LYS A 225 14.24 -17.22 -11.60
C LYS A 225 14.39 -18.74 -11.62
N GLU A 226 14.49 -19.40 -10.46
CA GLU A 226 14.57 -20.87 -10.39
C GLU A 226 13.29 -21.54 -10.91
N GLU A 227 12.12 -21.06 -10.49
CA GLU A 227 10.82 -21.53 -10.99
C GLU A 227 10.68 -21.35 -12.50
N MET A 228 11.11 -20.21 -13.05
CA MET A 228 11.10 -19.96 -14.49
C MET A 228 12.06 -20.91 -15.23
N ILE A 229 13.28 -21.12 -14.73
CA ILE A 229 14.25 -22.06 -15.32
C ILE A 229 13.69 -23.48 -15.30
N GLY A 230 13.01 -23.89 -14.23
CA GLY A 230 12.29 -25.17 -14.14
C GLY A 230 11.23 -25.31 -15.22
N LYS A 231 10.30 -24.35 -15.31
CA LYS A 231 9.22 -24.32 -16.31
C LYS A 231 9.76 -24.30 -17.76
N LEU A 232 10.88 -23.61 -18.02
CA LEU A 232 11.57 -23.63 -19.32
C LEU A 232 12.22 -24.99 -19.62
N LYS A 233 12.83 -25.66 -18.63
CA LYS A 233 13.36 -27.03 -18.78
C LYS A 233 12.26 -28.03 -19.10
N GLU A 234 11.14 -27.98 -18.37
CA GLU A 234 9.99 -28.87 -18.59
C GLU A 234 9.41 -28.69 -20.01
N LEU A 235 9.23 -27.44 -20.46
CA LEU A 235 8.78 -27.13 -21.81
C LEU A 235 9.77 -27.65 -22.87
N GLY A 236 11.07 -27.44 -22.65
CA GLY A 236 12.13 -27.97 -23.52
C GLY A 236 12.13 -29.49 -23.59
N ASN A 237 12.00 -30.17 -22.44
CA ASN A 237 11.93 -31.63 -22.34
C ASN A 237 10.66 -32.21 -22.97
N SER A 238 9.53 -31.50 -22.92
CA SER A 238 8.29 -31.90 -23.60
C SER A 238 8.47 -31.92 -25.13
N VAL A 239 9.20 -30.95 -25.69
CA VAL A 239 9.52 -30.91 -27.13
C VAL A 239 10.60 -31.94 -27.49
N LEU A 240 11.71 -31.98 -26.75
CA LEU A 240 12.89 -32.82 -27.01
C LEU A 240 12.65 -34.31 -26.74
N GLY A 241 11.81 -34.65 -25.76
CA GLY A 241 11.49 -36.03 -25.40
C GLY A 241 10.83 -36.81 -26.53
N ARG A 242 10.09 -36.13 -27.42
CA ARG A 242 9.52 -36.70 -28.66
C ARG A 242 10.59 -37.20 -29.64
N PHE A 243 11.85 -36.80 -29.46
CA PHE A 243 13.02 -37.21 -30.24
C PHE A 243 14.04 -38.01 -29.41
N GLY A 244 13.70 -38.40 -28.17
CA GLY A 244 14.62 -39.11 -27.26
C GLY A 244 15.76 -38.25 -26.72
N MET A 245 15.53 -36.96 -26.51
CA MET A 245 16.52 -36.00 -25.98
C MET A 245 16.01 -35.30 -24.71
N SER A 246 16.92 -34.87 -23.82
CA SER A 246 16.64 -33.96 -22.70
C SER A 246 17.42 -32.65 -22.88
N THR A 247 16.95 -31.56 -22.27
CA THR A 247 17.70 -30.32 -22.06
C THR A 247 19.00 -30.55 -21.27
N ASP A 248 19.02 -31.54 -20.36
CA ASP A 248 20.21 -31.86 -19.54
C ASP A 248 21.37 -32.47 -20.35
N ASN A 249 21.09 -32.95 -21.57
CA ASN A 249 22.08 -33.42 -22.52
C ASN A 249 22.87 -32.24 -23.16
N PHE A 250 22.37 -31.01 -23.06
CA PHE A 250 22.97 -29.84 -23.69
C PHE A 250 23.83 -29.06 -22.68
N LYS A 251 25.13 -28.93 -22.97
CA LYS A 251 26.07 -28.13 -22.16
C LYS A 251 26.54 -26.90 -22.94
N ALA A 252 26.39 -25.74 -22.32
CA ALA A 252 26.93 -24.48 -22.80
C ALA A 252 28.42 -24.38 -22.45
N VAL A 253 29.28 -24.36 -23.46
CA VAL A 253 30.73 -24.19 -23.33
C VAL A 253 31.10 -22.77 -23.75
N LYS A 254 31.65 -21.99 -22.81
CA LYS A 254 32.11 -20.63 -23.06
C LYS A 254 33.50 -20.62 -23.69
N ASP A 255 33.68 -19.91 -24.79
CA ASP A 255 34.99 -19.62 -25.36
C ASP A 255 35.71 -18.56 -24.49
N PRO A 256 36.90 -18.85 -23.92
CA PRO A 256 37.63 -17.89 -23.10
C PRO A 256 38.18 -16.69 -23.89
N ASN A 257 38.31 -16.78 -25.22
CA ASN A 257 38.89 -15.71 -26.04
C ASN A 257 37.84 -14.72 -26.56
N THR A 258 36.67 -15.21 -27.00
CA THR A 258 35.57 -14.35 -27.50
C THR A 258 34.49 -14.07 -26.46
N GLY A 259 34.46 -14.81 -25.35
CA GLY A 259 33.39 -14.75 -24.35
C GLY A 259 32.05 -15.32 -24.82
N SER A 260 31.96 -15.80 -26.06
CA SER A 260 30.76 -16.40 -26.64
C SER A 260 30.44 -17.78 -26.03
N TYR A 261 29.20 -18.22 -26.15
CA TYR A 261 28.75 -19.54 -25.67
C TYR A 261 28.38 -20.43 -26.85
N SER A 262 28.95 -21.62 -26.90
CA SER A 262 28.58 -22.70 -27.82
C SER A 262 27.72 -23.73 -27.09
N ILE A 263 26.65 -24.21 -27.73
CA ILE A 263 25.79 -25.27 -27.18
C ILE A 263 26.26 -26.61 -27.76
N SER A 264 26.65 -27.54 -26.89
CA SER A 264 27.10 -28.88 -27.26
C SER A 264 26.16 -29.95 -26.71
N PHE A 265 25.79 -30.94 -27.53
CA PHE A 265 25.00 -32.09 -27.10
C PHE A 265 25.93 -33.24 -26.70
N GLN A 266 25.72 -33.78 -25.50
CA GLN A 266 26.40 -34.96 -24.97
C GLN A 266 25.36 -36.08 -24.79
N ARG A 267 25.76 -37.32 -25.06
CA ARG A 267 24.85 -38.46 -25.25
C ARG A 267 25.29 -39.67 -24.43
#